data_AF-A0A7C2X358-F1
#
_entry.id   AF-A0A7C2X358-F1
#
_cell.length_a   1.000
_cell.length_b   1.000
_cell.length_c   1.000
_cell.angle_alpha   90.00
_cell.angle_beta   90.00
_cell.angle_gamma   90.00
#
_symmetry.space_group_name_H-M   'P 1'
#
loop_
_entity.id
_entity.type
_entity.pdbx_description
1 polymer ?
#
loop_
_entity_poly.entity_id
_entity_poly.type
_entity_poly.pdbx_seq_one_letter_code
_entity_poly.pdbx_strand_id
1 'polypeptide(L)'
;MKKKVNKVLRGKKIEKLALEILKKRKYLVWKPPKVKFYSQDILGFFDIIALGKKDLKLIQVQKERLRPYKIKKIFKLPRPKKISYEVWIYNPRLKNFKIYDKM
;
A
#
# COMPACT_ATOMS: atom_id res chain seq x y z
N MET A 1 -33.00 20.01 3.10
CA MET A 1 -32.28 18.91 3.80
C MET A 1 -30.92 18.64 3.15
N LYS A 2 -29.80 18.76 3.88
CA LYS A 2 -28.47 18.37 3.34
C LYS A 2 -28.39 16.85 3.24
N LYS A 3 -28.32 16.29 2.02
CA LYS A 3 -28.08 14.86 1.79
C LYS A 3 -26.83 14.41 2.56
N LYS A 4 -26.99 13.47 3.48
CA LYS A 4 -25.89 12.89 4.28
C LYS A 4 -24.95 12.17 3.31
N VAL A 5 -23.78 12.76 3.04
CA VAL A 5 -22.83 12.20 2.08
C VAL A 5 -22.29 10.88 2.63
N ASN A 6 -22.49 9.79 1.88
CA ASN A 6 -21.89 8.50 2.20
C ASN A 6 -20.37 8.58 2.00
N LYS A 7 -19.64 8.74 3.11
CA LYS A 7 -18.18 8.91 3.14
C LYS A 7 -17.44 7.70 2.55
N VAL A 8 -17.98 6.49 2.72
CA VAL A 8 -17.40 5.25 2.20
C VAL A 8 -17.45 5.21 0.68
N LEU A 9 -18.61 5.49 0.10
CA LEU A 9 -18.78 5.53 -1.36
C LEU A 9 -17.91 6.63 -1.99
N ARG A 10 -17.78 7.78 -1.34
CA ARG A 10 -16.88 8.85 -1.79
C ARG A 10 -15.42 8.41 -1.78
N GLY A 11 -14.96 7.74 -0.73
CA GLY A 11 -13.58 7.20 -0.68
C GLY A 11 -13.29 6.23 -1.82
N LYS A 12 -14.19 5.25 -2.03
CA LYS A 12 -14.09 4.29 -3.15
C LYS A 12 -14.00 4.96 -4.52
N LYS A 13 -14.75 6.06 -4.74
CA LYS A 13 -14.69 6.82 -6.01
C LYS A 13 -13.32 7.45 -6.25
N ILE A 14 -12.73 8.07 -5.21
CA ILE A 14 -11.42 8.73 -5.35
C ILE A 14 -10.31 7.68 -5.52
N GLU A 15 -10.38 6.56 -4.80
CA GLU A 15 -9.47 5.42 -5.00
C GLU A 15 -9.54 4.90 -6.44
N LYS A 16 -10.75 4.77 -7.02
CA LYS A 16 -10.93 4.34 -8.42
C LYS A 16 -10.24 5.30 -9.40
N LEU A 17 -10.38 6.61 -9.21
CA LEU A 17 -9.69 7.62 -10.04
C LEU A 17 -8.16 7.48 -9.93
N ALA A 18 -7.64 7.28 -8.72
CA ALA A 18 -6.21 7.07 -8.51
C ALA A 18 -5.69 5.81 -9.22
N LEU A 19 -6.45 4.70 -9.15
CA LEU A 19 -6.14 3.47 -9.88
C LEU A 19 -6.08 3.69 -11.39
N GLU A 20 -7.04 4.40 -11.96
CA GLU A 20 -7.08 4.70 -13.41
C GLU A 20 -5.87 5.53 -13.85
N ILE A 21 -5.47 6.53 -13.06
CA ILE A 21 -4.26 7.34 -13.33
C ILE A 21 -3.00 6.45 -13.32
N LEU A 22 -2.86 5.56 -12.34
CA LEU A 22 -1.70 4.68 -12.23
C LEU A 22 -1.64 3.66 -13.38
N LYS A 23 -2.79 3.10 -13.76
CA LYS A 23 -2.90 2.21 -14.92
C LYS A 23 -2.52 2.91 -16.22
N LYS A 24 -3.00 4.14 -16.44
CA LYS A 24 -2.61 4.97 -17.61
C LYS A 24 -1.09 5.22 -17.65
N ARG A 25 -0.46 5.32 -16.49
CA ARG A 25 1.00 5.46 -16.33
C ARG A 25 1.77 4.13 -16.39
N LYS A 26 1.11 3.02 -16.77
CA LYS A 26 1.70 1.67 -16.92
C LYS A 26 2.32 1.11 -15.63
N TYR A 27 1.77 1.49 -14.47
CA TYR A 27 2.09 0.82 -13.21
C TYR A 27 1.35 -0.51 -13.09
N LEU A 28 1.98 -1.51 -12.50
CA LEU A 28 1.29 -2.67 -11.94
C LEU A 28 0.74 -2.26 -10.57
N VAL A 29 -0.57 -2.44 -10.34
CA VAL A 29 -1.25 -1.82 -9.20
C VAL A 29 -2.01 -2.87 -8.39
N TRP A 30 -1.83 -2.82 -7.08
CA TRP A 30 -2.57 -3.63 -6.11
C TRP A 30 -3.32 -2.75 -5.12
N LYS A 31 -4.47 -3.25 -4.70
CA LYS A 31 -5.21 -2.72 -3.57
C LYS A 31 -5.12 -3.74 -2.45
N PRO A 32 -4.40 -3.46 -1.35
CA PRO A 32 -4.32 -4.40 -0.25
C PRO A 32 -5.73 -4.67 0.31
N PRO A 33 -6.06 -5.94 0.60
CA PRO A 33 -7.32 -6.26 1.24
C PRO A 33 -7.40 -5.53 2.57
N LYS A 34 -8.57 -4.97 2.91
CA LYS A 34 -8.81 -4.39 4.23
C LYS A 34 -9.01 -5.53 5.22
N VAL A 35 -7.92 -6.17 5.63
CA VAL A 35 -7.93 -7.14 6.72
C VAL A 35 -8.14 -6.35 8.03
N LYS A 36 -8.72 -6.99 9.05
CA LYS A 36 -8.79 -6.40 10.41
C LYS A 36 -7.40 -5.87 10.76
N PHE A 37 -7.34 -4.58 11.12
CA PHE A 37 -6.10 -3.89 11.41
C PHE A 37 -5.35 -4.64 12.52
N TYR A 38 -4.32 -5.40 12.15
CA TYR A 38 -3.33 -5.90 13.10
C TYR A 38 -2.21 -4.87 13.19
N SER A 39 -1.70 -4.60 14.39
CA SER A 39 -0.67 -3.58 14.63
C SER A 39 0.61 -3.79 13.83
N GLN A 40 0.83 -4.99 13.31
CA GLN A 40 1.98 -5.40 12.52
C GLN A 40 1.80 -5.21 11.00
N ASP A 41 0.59 -4.87 10.53
CA ASP A 41 0.31 -4.78 9.09
C ASP A 41 0.67 -3.39 8.53
N ILE A 42 1.85 -3.29 7.92
CA ILE A 42 2.30 -2.08 7.22
C ILE A 42 1.41 -1.75 6.00
N LEU A 43 0.72 -2.74 5.42
CA LEU A 43 -0.12 -2.55 4.24
C LEU A 43 -1.43 -1.84 4.58
N GLY A 44 -1.89 -1.92 5.84
CA GLY A 44 -3.04 -1.17 6.35
C GLY A 44 -2.85 0.36 6.31
N PHE A 45 -1.61 0.84 6.18
CA PHE A 45 -1.28 2.26 6.02
C PHE A 45 -1.44 2.79 4.60
N PHE A 46 -1.62 1.92 3.60
CA PHE A 46 -1.67 2.32 2.20
C PHE A 46 -2.96 1.83 1.54
N ASP A 47 -3.63 2.71 0.81
CA ASP A 47 -4.84 2.34 0.06
C ASP A 47 -4.47 1.66 -1.27
N ILE A 48 -3.32 2.01 -1.85
CA ILE A 48 -2.84 1.54 -3.15
C ILE A 48 -1.33 1.31 -3.09
N ILE A 49 -0.89 0.19 -3.66
CA ILE A 49 0.52 -0.12 -3.92
C ILE A 49 0.71 -0.18 -5.43
N ALA A 50 1.69 0.54 -5.96
CA ALA A 50 1.95 0.59 -7.40
C ALA A 50 3.43 0.38 -7.70
N LEU A 51 3.74 -0.66 -8.49
CA LEU A 51 5.09 -0.98 -8.94
C LEU A 51 5.28 -0.50 -10.38
N GLY A 52 6.23 0.40 -10.57
CA GLY A 52 6.74 0.83 -11.85
C GLY A 52 8.08 0.15 -12.15
N LYS A 53 8.67 0.45 -13.32
CA LYS A 53 9.96 -0.10 -13.73
C LYS A 53 11.12 0.29 -12.79
N LYS A 54 11.05 1.47 -12.18
CA LYS A 54 12.13 2.06 -11.36
C LYS A 54 11.73 2.38 -9.93
N ASP A 55 10.44 2.29 -9.61
CA ASP A 55 9.93 2.77 -8.33
C ASP A 55 8.75 1.95 -7.82
N LEU A 56 8.70 1.82 -6.50
CA LEU A 56 7.53 1.34 -5.77
C LEU A 56 6.85 2.55 -5.10
N LYS A 57 5.57 2.75 -5.37
CA LYS A 57 4.75 3.78 -4.73
C LYS A 57 3.82 3.14 -3.72
N LEU A 58 3.91 3.60 -2.48
CA LEU A 58 2.97 3.29 -1.41
C LEU A 58 2.08 4.53 -1.20
N ILE A 59 0.80 4.41 -1.54
CA ILE A 59 -0.09 5.56 -1.72
C ILE A 59 -1.27 5.46 -0.76
N GLN A 60 -1.46 6.52 0.03
CA GLN A 60 -2.69 6.76 0.77
C GLN A 60 -3.51 7.80 -0.02
N VAL A 61 -4.73 7.45 -0.36
CA VAL A 61 -5.66 8.30 -1.10
C VAL A 61 -6.49 9.08 -0.09
N GLN A 62 -6.37 10.40 -0.12
CA GLN A 62 -7.19 11.28 0.71
C GLN A 62 -7.83 12.36 -0.14
N LYS A 63 -9.07 12.72 0.18
CA LYS A 63 -9.65 13.98 -0.31
C LYS A 63 -8.94 15.12 0.39
N GLU A 64 -8.65 16.19 -0.35
CA GLU A 64 -8.21 17.46 0.22
C GLU A 64 -9.12 17.89 1.38
N ARG A 65 -8.49 18.31 2.48
CA ARG A 65 -9.14 18.83 3.68
C ARG A 65 -8.48 20.16 4.02
N LEU A 66 -9.27 21.08 4.58
CA LEU A 66 -8.80 22.36 5.10
C LEU A 66 -7.68 22.23 6.15
N ARG A 67 -7.55 21.07 6.83
CA ARG A 67 -6.45 20.76 7.75
C ARG A 67 -5.88 19.36 7.50
N PRO A 68 -4.63 19.22 7.02
CA PRO A 68 -4.00 17.92 6.74
C PRO A 68 -3.45 17.24 8.00
N TYR A 69 -4.32 16.73 8.87
CA TYR A 69 -3.93 16.27 10.22
C TYR A 69 -3.16 14.93 10.26
N LYS A 70 -3.07 14.16 9.16
CA LYS A 70 -2.52 12.79 9.16
C LYS A 70 -1.48 12.47 8.08
N ILE A 71 -1.09 13.45 7.25
CA ILE A 71 -0.09 13.24 6.18
C ILE A 71 1.25 12.77 6.78
N LYS A 72 1.61 13.26 7.96
CA LYS A 72 2.94 13.09 8.57
C LYS A 72 3.30 11.65 8.96
N LYS A 73 2.35 10.73 9.18
CA LYS A 73 2.69 9.38 9.69
C LYS A 73 3.34 8.49 8.62
N ILE A 74 2.87 8.56 7.38
CA ILE A 74 3.44 7.77 6.27
C ILE A 74 4.88 8.21 5.97
N PHE A 75 5.15 9.51 6.02
CA PHE A 75 6.48 10.06 5.80
C PHE A 75 7.47 9.81 6.95
N LYS A 76 7.02 9.27 8.09
CA LYS A 76 7.92 8.81 9.15
C LYS A 76 8.51 7.43 8.89
N LEU A 77 7.94 6.66 7.96
CA LEU A 77 8.50 5.37 7.58
C LEU A 77 9.81 5.59 6.82
N PRO A 78 10.91 4.93 7.21
CA PRO A 78 12.17 5.05 6.49
C PRO A 78 12.00 4.55 5.06
N ARG A 79 12.60 5.27 4.11
CA ARG A 79 12.61 4.84 2.70
C ARG A 79 13.73 3.81 2.53
N PRO A 80 13.42 2.55 2.20
CA PRO A 80 14.45 1.54 2.04
C PRO A 80 15.35 1.91 0.85
N LYS A 81 16.68 1.82 1.03
CA LYS A 81 17.66 2.06 -0.04
C LYS A 81 17.67 0.95 -1.09
N LYS A 82 17.33 -0.27 -0.68
CA LYS A 82 17.28 -1.48 -1.52
C LYS A 82 16.03 -2.29 -1.16
N ILE A 83 15.43 -2.93 -2.14
CA ILE A 83 14.30 -3.86 -1.96
C ILE A 83 14.80 -5.24 -2.40
N SER A 84 14.70 -6.24 -1.54
CA SER A 84 14.97 -7.65 -1.87
C SER A 84 13.65 -8.42 -2.04
N TYR A 85 13.69 -9.47 -2.86
CA TYR A 85 12.63 -10.47 -2.95
C TYR A 85 13.21 -11.80 -2.50
N GLU A 86 12.64 -12.36 -1.43
CA GLU A 86 13.14 -13.57 -0.78
C GLU A 86 12.01 -14.58 -0.63
N VAL A 87 12.31 -15.85 -0.88
CA VAL A 87 11.45 -16.99 -0.58
C VAL A 87 12.14 -17.84 0.45
N TRP A 88 11.52 -17.99 1.61
CA TRP A 88 12.04 -18.75 2.74
C TRP A 88 11.32 -20.09 2.81
N ILE A 89 12.04 -21.18 2.59
CA ILE A 89 11.52 -22.55 2.64
C ILE A 89 11.98 -23.22 3.92
N TYR A 90 11.05 -23.53 4.82
CA TYR A 90 11.37 -24.20 6.07
C TYR A 90 11.67 -25.68 5.85
N ASN A 91 12.79 -26.16 6.40
CA ASN A 91 13.13 -27.57 6.47
C ASN A 91 12.83 -28.10 7.89
N PRO A 92 11.79 -28.91 8.08
CA PRO A 92 11.38 -29.38 9.40
C PRO A 92 12.37 -30.37 10.03
N ARG A 93 13.15 -31.11 9.20
CA ARG A 93 14.13 -32.08 9.70
C ARG A 93 15.34 -31.38 10.32
N LEU A 94 15.83 -30.33 9.66
CA LEU A 94 16.99 -29.56 10.08
C LEU A 94 16.64 -28.34 10.95
N LYS A 95 15.34 -28.07 11.13
CA LYS A 95 14.80 -26.92 11.87
C LYS A 95 15.38 -25.58 11.39
N ASN A 96 15.60 -25.43 10.08
CA ASN A 96 16.20 -24.22 9.48
C ASN A 96 15.43 -23.76 8.24
N PHE A 97 15.79 -22.59 7.69
CA PHE A 97 15.25 -22.08 6.44
C PHE A 97 16.29 -22.15 5.32
N LYS A 98 15.86 -22.59 4.15
CA LYS A 98 16.57 -22.36 2.90
C LYS A 98 16.03 -21.07 2.27
N ILE A 99 16.89 -20.08 2.08
CA ILE A 99 16.52 -18.77 1.56
C ILE A 99 16.90 -18.71 0.08
N TYR A 100 15.95 -18.34 -0.76
CA TYR A 100 16.15 -18.04 -2.16
C TYR A 100 15.92 -16.55 -2.35
N ASP A 101 16.93 -15.82 -2.78
CA ASP A 101 16.81 -14.41 -3.12
C ASP A 101 17.04 -14.18 -4.61
N LYS A 102 16.40 -13.13 -5.13
CA LYS A 102 16.66 -12.61 -6.48
C LYS A 102 17.40 -11.29 -6.31
N MET A 103 18.69 -11.34 -5.96
CA MET A 103 19.54 -10.15 -5.97
C MET A 103 19.76 -9.63 -7.39
#